data_AF-X1VSG0-F1
#
_entry.id   AF-X1VSG0-F1
#
_cell.length_a   1.000
_cell.length_b   1.000
_cell.length_c   1.000
_cell.angle_alpha   90.00
_cell.angle_beta   90.00
_cell.angle_gamma   90.00
#
_symmetry.space_group_name_H-M   'P 1'
#
loop_
_entity.id
_entity.type
_entity.pdbx_description
1 polymer ?
#
loop_
_entity_poly.entity_id
_entity_poly.type
_entity_poly.pdbx_seq_one_letter_code
_entity_poly.pdbx_strand_id
1 'polypeptide(L)'
;MQPFEKVPEFLAMADVVVIPQKRNLSTIGQVPAKVFDAIAMAKSIIATNVSDLAEILNGCGWIVEPENPEQLAETIQYVLDHPDKAAEMGTCKPCNSCNKSPHTSFTKLVFNPFKSSSTIIFTTSSV
;
A
#
# COMPACT_ATOMS: atom_id res chain seq x y z
N MET A 1 11.25 1.67 -19.54
CA MET A 1 10.35 0.75 -18.80
C MET A 1 11.23 -0.19 -17.99
N GLN A 2 10.93 -0.39 -16.71
CA GLN A 2 11.63 -1.38 -15.88
C GLN A 2 11.09 -2.79 -16.20
N PRO A 3 11.91 -3.86 -16.10
CA PRO A 3 11.45 -5.23 -16.32
C PRO A 3 10.38 -5.64 -15.28
N PHE A 4 9.31 -6.31 -15.74
CA PHE A 4 8.23 -6.76 -14.87
C PHE A 4 8.69 -7.76 -13.79
N GLU A 5 9.68 -8.59 -14.11
CA GLU A 5 10.26 -9.59 -13.20
C GLU A 5 10.87 -8.98 -11.93
N LYS A 6 11.22 -7.68 -11.96
CA LYS A 6 11.80 -6.97 -10.81
C LYS A 6 10.76 -6.37 -9.86
N VAL A 7 9.47 -6.38 -10.21
CA VAL A 7 8.41 -5.80 -9.38
C VAL A 7 8.38 -6.40 -7.97
N PRO A 8 8.46 -7.73 -7.77
CA PRO A 8 8.52 -8.31 -6.43
C PRO A 8 9.75 -7.88 -5.63
N GLU A 9 10.90 -7.70 -6.29
CA GLU A 9 12.14 -7.24 -5.63
C GLU A 9 11.97 -5.81 -5.11
N PHE A 10 11.45 -4.90 -5.94
CA PHE A 10 11.18 -3.53 -5.53
C PHE A 10 10.15 -3.47 -4.40
N LEU A 11 9.03 -4.18 -4.53
CA LEU A 11 8.01 -4.24 -3.49
C LEU A 11 8.57 -4.82 -2.18
N ALA A 12 9.42 -5.86 -2.26
CA ALA A 12 10.07 -6.43 -1.07
C ALA A 12 10.91 -5.39 -0.32
N MET A 13 11.60 -4.50 -1.03
CA MET A 13 12.39 -3.40 -0.45
C MET A 13 11.54 -2.26 0.11
N ALA A 14 10.33 -2.04 -0.39
CA ALA A 14 9.44 -0.97 0.07
C ALA A 14 8.96 -1.18 1.52
N ASP A 15 8.95 -0.12 2.32
CA ASP A 15 8.21 -0.06 3.60
C ASP A 15 6.72 0.19 3.34
N VAL A 16 6.45 1.13 2.44
CA VAL A 16 5.12 1.62 2.12
C VAL A 16 4.96 1.77 0.61
N VAL A 17 3.78 1.39 0.11
CA VAL A 17 3.37 1.54 -1.27
C VAL A 17 2.34 2.67 -1.34
N VAL A 18 2.63 3.67 -2.18
CA VAL A 18 1.76 4.85 -2.34
C VAL A 18 1.07 4.79 -3.71
N ILE A 19 -0.26 4.90 -3.71
CA ILE A 19 -1.13 4.84 -4.89
C ILE A 19 -1.91 6.17 -5.01
N PRO A 20 -1.26 7.26 -5.45
CA PRO A 20 -1.92 8.55 -5.62
C PRO A 20 -2.62 8.63 -6.99
N GLN A 21 -3.85 8.14 -7.07
CA GLN A 21 -4.68 8.33 -8.27
C GLN A 21 -5.36 9.70 -8.27
N LYS A 22 -5.36 10.36 -9.42
CA LYS A 22 -6.23 11.52 -9.68
C LYS A 22 -7.66 11.04 -9.90
N ARG A 23 -8.65 11.89 -9.63
CA ARG A 23 -10.05 11.59 -9.93
C ARG A 23 -10.39 12.01 -11.36
N ASN A 24 -10.53 11.05 -12.27
CA ASN A 24 -10.98 11.28 -13.65
C ASN A 24 -11.77 10.06 -14.17
N LEU A 25 -12.38 10.18 -15.35
CA LEU A 25 -13.21 9.11 -15.93
C LEU A 25 -12.46 7.78 -16.11
N SER A 26 -11.16 7.84 -16.38
CA SER A 26 -10.31 6.66 -16.57
C SER A 26 -9.97 5.96 -15.25
N THR A 27 -9.87 6.70 -14.14
CA THR A 27 -9.45 6.15 -12.85
C THR A 27 -10.60 5.74 -11.94
N ILE A 28 -11.77 6.37 -12.05
CA ILE A 28 -12.92 6.03 -11.21
C ILE A 28 -13.39 4.59 -11.45
N GLY A 29 -13.35 4.10 -12.69
CA GLY A 29 -13.77 2.75 -13.05
C GLY A 29 -12.64 1.71 -13.08
N GLN A 30 -11.42 2.05 -12.66
CA GLN A 30 -10.25 1.17 -12.80
C GLN A 30 -9.44 1.10 -11.50
N VAL A 31 -9.44 -0.08 -10.90
CA VAL A 31 -8.60 -0.41 -9.74
C VAL A 31 -7.19 -0.77 -10.22
N PRO A 32 -6.13 -0.12 -9.69
CA PRO A 32 -4.76 -0.49 -10.02
C PRO A 32 -4.40 -1.87 -9.48
N ALA A 33 -3.87 -2.75 -10.35
CA ALA A 33 -3.40 -4.09 -9.95
C ALA A 33 -2.38 -4.09 -8.80
N LYS A 34 -1.58 -3.01 -8.71
CA LYS A 34 -0.54 -2.83 -7.68
C LYS A 34 -1.07 -2.86 -6.25
N VAL A 35 -2.35 -2.54 -6.02
CA VAL A 35 -2.96 -2.64 -4.69
C VAL A 35 -2.98 -4.09 -4.21
N PHE A 36 -3.28 -5.04 -5.11
CA PHE A 36 -3.35 -6.46 -4.79
C PHE A 36 -1.96 -7.06 -4.56
N ASP A 37 -0.97 -6.65 -5.34
CA ASP A 37 0.43 -7.05 -5.11
C ASP A 37 0.92 -6.59 -3.72
N ALA A 38 0.60 -5.34 -3.35
CA ALA A 38 0.95 -4.80 -2.05
C ALA A 38 0.26 -5.53 -0.90
N ILE A 39 -1.05 -5.83 -1.01
CA ILE A 39 -1.80 -6.62 -0.02
C ILE A 39 -1.20 -8.03 0.11
N ALA A 40 -0.94 -8.71 -1.02
CA ALA A 40 -0.38 -10.06 -1.04
C ALA A 40 1.00 -10.12 -0.38
N MET A 41 1.78 -9.04 -0.49
CA MET A 41 3.10 -8.89 0.13
C MET A 41 3.06 -8.27 1.54
N ALA A 42 1.86 -8.10 2.13
CA ALA A 42 1.65 -7.50 3.44
C ALA A 42 2.33 -6.12 3.59
N LYS A 43 2.26 -5.30 2.53
CA LYS A 43 2.84 -3.96 2.51
C LYS A 43 1.85 -2.94 3.07
N SER A 44 2.37 -1.97 3.80
CA SER A 44 1.64 -0.76 4.17
C SER A 44 1.23 -0.01 2.90
N ILE A 45 -0.03 0.43 2.80
CA ILE A 45 -0.57 1.10 1.62
C ILE A 45 -1.15 2.45 2.00
N ILE A 46 -0.74 3.49 1.26
CA ILE A 46 -1.39 4.81 1.25
C ILE A 46 -2.01 4.99 -0.13
N ALA A 47 -3.32 5.21 -0.20
CA ALA A 47 -4.06 5.32 -1.45
C ALA A 47 -4.97 6.54 -1.46
N THR A 48 -5.26 7.09 -2.64
CA THR A 48 -6.29 8.12 -2.76
C THR A 48 -7.69 7.50 -2.76
N ASN A 49 -8.68 8.28 -2.32
CA ASN A 49 -10.10 7.93 -2.33
C ASN A 49 -10.69 7.99 -3.75
N VAL A 50 -10.24 7.06 -4.60
CA VAL A 50 -10.62 6.94 -6.02
C VAL A 50 -10.89 5.47 -6.33
N SER A 51 -11.88 5.20 -7.18
CA SER A 51 -12.36 3.85 -7.46
C SER A 51 -12.81 3.14 -6.17
N ASP A 52 -12.64 1.83 -6.10
CA ASP A 52 -13.04 1.01 -4.96
C ASP A 52 -11.92 0.86 -3.92
N LEU A 53 -10.87 1.69 -3.97
CA LEU A 53 -9.67 1.54 -3.13
C LEU A 53 -9.97 1.58 -1.63
N ALA A 54 -10.89 2.45 -1.19
CA ALA A 54 -11.32 2.51 0.21
C ALA A 54 -12.01 1.21 0.66
N GLU A 55 -12.85 0.64 -0.20
CA GLU A 55 -13.55 -0.63 0.05
C GLU A 55 -12.58 -1.82 0.00
N ILE A 56 -11.66 -1.83 -0.96
CA ILE A 56 -10.65 -2.88 -1.12
C ILE A 56 -9.70 -2.94 0.08
N LEU A 57 -9.27 -1.77 0.59
CA LEU A 57 -8.40 -1.72 1.76
C LEU A 57 -9.17 -2.00 3.05
N ASN A 58 -10.46 -1.68 3.12
CA ASN A 58 -11.36 -1.99 4.24
C ASN A 58 -10.74 -1.70 5.63
N GLY A 59 -10.15 -0.51 5.78
CA GLY A 59 -9.48 -0.09 7.02
C GLY A 59 -8.05 -0.63 7.21
N CYS A 60 -7.55 -1.47 6.31
CA CYS A 60 -6.17 -1.97 6.27
C CYS A 60 -5.28 -1.13 5.32
N GLY A 61 -5.23 0.18 5.57
CA GLY A 61 -4.38 1.14 4.87
C GLY A 61 -4.79 2.58 5.19
N TRP A 62 -4.09 3.55 4.61
CA TRP A 62 -4.46 4.96 4.71
C TRP A 62 -5.13 5.43 3.44
N ILE A 63 -6.28 6.10 3.59
CA ILE A 63 -6.99 6.75 2.51
C ILE A 63 -6.83 8.26 2.64
N VAL A 64 -6.38 8.90 1.57
CA VAL A 64 -6.27 10.36 1.44
C VAL A 64 -7.17 10.86 0.32
N GLU A 65 -7.54 12.13 0.33
CA GLU A 65 -8.32 12.72 -0.76
C GLU A 65 -7.45 12.88 -2.02
N PRO A 66 -7.99 12.59 -3.21
CA PRO A 66 -7.29 12.86 -4.45
C PRO A 66 -7.02 14.37 -4.60
N GLU A 67 -5.95 14.70 -5.31
CA GLU A 67 -5.56 16.10 -5.58
C GLU A 67 -5.22 16.92 -4.33
N ASN A 68 -5.02 16.25 -3.19
CA ASN A 68 -4.53 16.85 -1.95
C ASN A 68 -3.09 16.40 -1.66
N PRO A 69 -2.07 17.01 -2.30
CA PRO A 69 -0.68 16.63 -2.09
C PRO A 69 -0.19 16.91 -0.66
N GLU A 70 -0.78 17.88 0.04
CA GLU A 70 -0.45 18.22 1.43
C GLU A 70 -0.85 17.06 2.37
N GLN A 71 -2.10 16.62 2.31
CA GLN A 71 -2.57 15.48 3.09
C GLN A 71 -1.80 14.19 2.76
N LEU A 72 -1.46 13.99 1.48
CA LEU A 72 -0.62 12.85 1.08
C LEU A 72 0.77 12.93 1.73
N ALA A 73 1.41 14.10 1.70
CA ALA A 73 2.72 14.30 2.31
C ALA A 73 2.67 14.11 3.84
N GLU A 74 1.67 14.68 4.52
CA GLU A 74 1.46 14.50 5.96
C GLU A 74 1.25 13.02 6.33
N THR A 75 0.47 12.29 5.53
CA THR A 75 0.21 10.87 5.76
C THR A 75 1.48 10.04 5.55
N ILE A 76 2.25 10.33 4.50
CA ILE A 76 3.54 9.67 4.27
C ILE A 76 4.49 9.93 5.44
N GLN A 77 4.60 11.18 5.89
CA GLN A 77 5.43 11.55 7.02
C GLN A 77 5.00 10.80 8.29
N TYR A 78 3.70 10.78 8.59
CA TYR A 78 3.15 10.05 9.72
C TYR A 78 3.50 8.55 9.68
N VAL A 79 3.35 7.90 8.51
CA VAL A 79 3.66 6.48 8.34
C VAL A 79 5.16 6.20 8.52
N LEU A 80 6.03 7.10 8.04
CA LEU A 80 7.48 6.99 8.24
C LEU A 80 7.89 7.18 9.70
N ASP A 81 7.22 8.07 10.43
CA ASP A 81 7.49 8.35 11.84
C ASP A 81 6.93 7.26 12.77
N HIS A 82 6.00 6.42 12.28
CA HIS A 82 5.36 5.33 13.03
C HIS A 82 5.51 3.97 12.33
N PRO A 83 6.74 3.43 12.21
CA PRO A 83 6.99 2.17 11.50
C PRO A 83 6.25 0.98 12.10
N ASP A 84 6.02 0.96 13.42
CA ASP A 84 5.26 -0.10 14.08
C ASP A 84 3.79 -0.11 13.61
N LYS A 85 3.20 1.09 13.47
CA LYS A 85 1.84 1.23 12.93
C LYS A 85 1.79 0.88 11.44
N ALA A 86 2.83 1.25 10.68
CA ALA A 86 2.99 0.86 9.28
C ALA A 86 2.99 -0.67 9.12
N ALA A 87 3.76 -1.38 9.96
CA ALA A 87 3.84 -2.83 9.95
C ALA A 87 2.51 -3.48 10.35
N GLU A 88 1.85 -2.98 11.41
CA GLU A 88 0.53 -3.47 11.84
C GLU A 88 -0.49 -3.37 10.69
N MET A 89 -0.58 -2.19 10.07
CA MET A 89 -1.52 -1.93 8.98
C MET A 89 -1.19 -2.72 7.71
N GLY A 90 0.09 -2.95 7.40
CA GLY A 90 0.48 -3.80 6.26
C GLY A 90 0.12 -5.28 6.45
N THR A 91 0.07 -5.75 7.70
CA THR A 91 -0.33 -7.14 8.02
C THR A 91 -1.84 -7.31 8.19
N CYS A 92 -2.59 -6.20 8.31
CA CYS A 92 -4.03 -6.18 8.36
C CYS A 92 -4.60 -6.73 7.04
N LYS A 93 -5.44 -7.76 7.12
CA LYS A 93 -6.14 -8.28 5.95
C LYS A 93 -7.47 -7.55 5.78
N PRO A 94 -7.74 -6.94 4.61
CA PRO A 94 -9.04 -6.35 4.33
C PRO A 94 -10.10 -7.44 4.45
N CYS A 95 -10.93 -7.40 5.49
CA CYS A 95 -12.00 -8.36 5.66
C CYS A 95 -13.17 -7.74 6.41
N ASN A 96 -14.38 -8.11 6.01
CA ASN A 96 -15.61 -7.48 6.48
C ASN A 96 -16.03 -7.94 7.90
N SER A 97 -15.23 -8.74 8.61
CA SER A 97 -15.66 -9.32 9.90
C SER A 97 -14.60 -9.59 10.99
N CYS A 98 -13.30 -9.57 10.73
CA CYS A 98 -12.36 -10.15 11.70
C CYS A 98 -11.82 -9.15 12.73
N ASN A 99 -12.51 -9.12 13.87
CA ASN A 99 -11.85 -9.24 15.16
C ASN A 99 -11.42 -10.71 15.33
N LYS A 100 -10.12 -10.95 15.63
CA LYS A 100 -9.40 -12.23 15.87
C LYS A 100 -8.65 -12.86 14.67
N SER A 101 -7.32 -12.87 14.79
CA SER A 101 -6.41 -13.91 14.25
C SER A 101 -6.78 -15.28 14.88
N PRO A 102 -6.45 -16.46 14.29
CA PRO A 102 -5.14 -16.73 13.71
C PRO A 102 -5.05 -17.74 12.52
N HIS A 103 -3.85 -17.78 11.94
CA HIS A 103 -3.26 -18.80 11.06
C HIS A 103 -3.84 -19.00 9.65
N THR A 104 -3.06 -18.61 8.62
CA THR A 104 -2.85 -19.48 7.45
C THR A 104 -1.46 -19.24 6.86
N SER A 105 -0.71 -20.33 6.81
CA SER A 105 0.68 -20.48 6.36
C SER A 105 0.86 -20.15 4.88
N PHE A 106 1.73 -19.19 4.56
CA PHE A 106 2.68 -19.16 3.42
C PHE A 106 3.30 -17.77 3.16
N THR A 107 3.20 -16.80 4.07
CA THR A 107 4.08 -15.62 4.01
C THR A 107 5.45 -16.05 4.53
N LYS A 108 6.31 -16.56 3.64
CA LYS A 108 7.74 -16.60 3.90
C LYS A 108 8.12 -15.14 4.20
N LEU A 109 8.29 -14.83 5.48
CA LEU A 109 8.86 -13.58 5.95
C LEU A 109 10.12 -13.34 5.12
N VAL A 110 10.02 -12.47 4.11
CA VAL A 110 11.20 -11.81 3.56
C VAL A 110 11.57 -10.78 4.62
N PHE A 111 12.10 -11.27 5.75
CA PHE A 111 12.85 -10.45 6.66
C PHE A 111 14.07 -10.02 5.85
N ASN A 112 14.09 -8.77 5.40
CA ASN A 112 15.27 -8.21 4.78
C ASN A 112 16.16 -7.67 5.90
N PRO A 113 17.26 -8.35 6.29
CA PRO A 113 18.11 -7.94 7.40
C PRO A 113 18.97 -6.68 7.11
N PHE A 114 18.75 -6.01 5.97
CA PHE A 114 19.56 -4.92 5.44
C PHE A 114 18.91 -3.53 5.50
N LYS A 115 17.83 -3.33 6.25
CA LYS A 115 17.10 -2.06 6.22
C LYS A 115 17.72 -1.01 7.15
N SER A 116 18.64 -0.22 6.61
CA SER A 116 19.22 0.95 7.28
C SER A 116 18.50 2.28 6.93
N SER A 117 17.60 2.29 5.93
CA SER A 117 16.90 3.51 5.47
C SER A 117 15.48 3.21 4.98
N SER A 118 14.51 4.04 5.39
CA SER A 118 13.11 3.96 4.96
C SER A 118 12.97 4.17 3.45
N THR A 119 12.32 3.24 2.75
CA THR A 119 12.16 3.24 1.28
C THR A 119 10.68 3.31 0.90
N ILE A 120 10.30 4.37 0.18
CA ILE A 120 8.94 4.60 -0.33
C ILE A 120 8.89 4.29 -1.83
N ILE A 121 7.87 3.53 -2.26
CA ILE A 121 7.56 3.38 -3.69
C ILE A 121 6.31 4.19 -4.04
N PHE A 122 6.51 5.22 -4.86
CA PHE A 122 5.42 5.94 -5.51
C PHE A 122 5.00 5.23 -6.78
N THR A 123 3.73 4.84 -6.85
CA THR A 123 3.16 4.26 -8.07
C THR A 123 2.38 5.35 -8.81
N THR A 124 2.94 5.90 -9.88
CA THR A 124 2.15 6.75 -10.77
C THR A 124 1.37 5.84 -11.72
N SER A 125 0.04 5.79 -11.56
CA SER A 125 -0.81 5.23 -12.60
C SER A 125 -0.91 6.26 -13.71
N SER A 126 -0.02 6.17 -14.69
CA SER A 126 -0.19 6.86 -15.98
C SER A 126 -1.33 6.19 -16.73
N VAL A 127 -2.54 6.73 -16.58
CA VAL A 127 -3.67 6.51 -17.49
C VAL A 127 -4.15 7.88 -17.96
#